data_AF-H9GDK6-F1
#
_entry.id   AF-H9GDK6-F1
#
_cell.length_a   1.000
_cell.length_b   1.000
_cell.length_c   1.000
_cell.angle_alpha   90.00
_cell.angle_beta   90.00
_cell.angle_gamma   90.00
#
_symmetry.space_group_name_H-M   'P 1'
#
loop_
_entity.id
_entity.type
_entity.pdbx_description
1 polymer ?
#
loop_
_entity_poly.entity_id
_entity_poly.type
_entity_poly.pdbx_seq_one_letter_code
_entity_poly.pdbx_strand_id
1 'polypeptide(L)'
;MVTKAVKVRRPGEGRKFGVAAKSLAELLPKACALLQLPSSKARLCLYEDGTEVTETYFRKIPDNSELILLAPGEDWQGYVSEIQRFLDAFSSQTDGIVRAAQGLLSGEEAPKRRKLLADLIHNLSQNIEAESREDDEKWFQGVESRFKTKSGYMRYSCESRIRSYMKEVGAYASSLPPSVHAKFRQIAKAMLEKLKSERYNGFYFDRRAEKKACLCTPEGWFSCQGPFDTKDCPCRHSINPYGNKESRILFSTWNLDHVIEKKRTILPTLAEALADRRDVDWEYFYRLLFTVSNLKLVHIACHKKTNHNLSCDKRKIFRKSKPFCRVQKRPSPAAKTPQI
;
A
#
# COMPACT_ATOMS: atom_id res chain seq x y z
N MET A 1 14.77 -47.40 -31.79
CA MET A 1 14.43 -46.14 -31.09
C MET A 1 12.91 -46.04 -31.00
N VAL A 2 12.37 -45.86 -29.78
CA VAL A 2 10.93 -45.73 -29.55
C VAL A 2 10.49 -44.35 -30.03
N THR A 3 9.44 -44.28 -30.86
CA THR A 3 8.83 -43.03 -31.31
C THR A 3 8.09 -42.40 -30.13
N LYS A 4 8.31 -41.11 -29.89
CA LYS A 4 7.57 -40.34 -28.88
C LYS A 4 6.54 -39.45 -29.52
N ALA A 5 5.38 -39.34 -28.87
CA ALA A 5 4.36 -38.36 -29.20
C ALA A 5 4.50 -37.15 -28.27
N VAL A 6 4.51 -35.94 -28.80
CA VAL A 6 4.52 -34.69 -28.03
C VAL A 6 3.48 -33.73 -28.57
N LYS A 7 3.11 -32.72 -27.79
CA LYS A 7 2.23 -31.62 -28.23
C LYS A 7 3.06 -30.36 -28.35
N VAL A 8 3.06 -29.72 -29.50
CA VAL A 8 3.84 -28.50 -29.74
C VAL A 8 2.90 -27.31 -29.97
N ARG A 9 3.27 -26.14 -29.45
CA ARG A 9 2.56 -24.85 -29.67
C ARG A 9 3.55 -23.69 -29.70
N ARG A 10 3.08 -22.52 -30.14
CA ARG A 10 3.80 -21.23 -30.01
C ARG A 10 3.49 -20.57 -28.65
N PRO A 11 4.37 -19.68 -28.16
CA PRO A 11 4.08 -18.83 -27.01
C PRO A 11 2.77 -18.04 -27.22
N GLY A 12 1.91 -18.00 -26.20
CA GLY A 12 0.66 -17.22 -26.24
C GLY A 12 -0.47 -17.79 -27.12
N GLU A 13 -0.21 -18.79 -27.97
CA GLU A 13 -1.25 -19.40 -28.80
C GLU A 13 -1.96 -20.54 -28.06
N GLY A 14 -3.30 -20.57 -28.12
CA GLY A 14 -4.09 -21.65 -27.49
C GLY A 14 -4.08 -22.97 -28.27
N ARG A 15 -3.70 -22.95 -29.55
CA ARG A 15 -3.71 -24.12 -30.42
C ARG A 15 -2.48 -24.99 -30.19
N LYS A 16 -2.70 -26.30 -30.06
CA LYS A 16 -1.65 -27.31 -29.85
C LYS A 16 -1.70 -28.32 -30.98
N PHE A 17 -0.54 -28.87 -31.33
CA PHE A 17 -0.43 -29.85 -32.39
C PHE A 17 0.32 -31.10 -31.92
N GLY A 18 -0.25 -32.28 -32.13
CA GLY A 18 0.44 -33.54 -31.87
C GLY A 18 1.52 -33.81 -32.92
N VAL A 19 2.74 -34.10 -32.47
CA VAL A 19 3.87 -34.46 -33.35
C VAL A 19 4.53 -35.72 -32.82
N ALA A 20 4.74 -36.70 -33.70
CA ALA A 20 5.48 -37.91 -33.41
C ALA A 20 6.89 -37.85 -34.02
N ALA A 21 7.91 -38.16 -33.22
CA ALA A 21 9.31 -38.15 -33.62
C ALA A 21 10.16 -39.14 -32.81
N LYS A 22 11.25 -39.64 -33.41
CA LYS A 22 12.21 -40.54 -32.77
C LYS A 22 13.41 -39.81 -32.14
N SER A 23 13.62 -38.55 -32.52
CA SER A 23 14.73 -37.69 -32.06
C SER A 23 14.30 -36.22 -32.04
N LEU A 24 15.04 -35.38 -31.33
CA LEU A 24 14.82 -33.93 -31.38
C LEU A 24 15.16 -33.36 -32.76
N ALA A 25 16.21 -33.88 -33.40
CA ALA A 25 16.58 -33.55 -34.78
C ALA A 25 15.46 -33.80 -35.80
N GLU A 26 14.59 -34.80 -35.56
CA GLU A 26 13.40 -35.06 -36.36
C GLU A 26 12.20 -34.19 -35.94
N LEU A 27 12.03 -33.97 -34.63
CA LEU A 27 10.92 -33.20 -34.08
C LEU A 27 10.98 -31.72 -34.48
N LEU A 28 12.15 -31.09 -34.37
CA LEU A 28 12.28 -29.64 -34.52
C LEU A 28 11.88 -29.16 -35.92
N PRO A 29 12.34 -29.76 -37.04
CA PRO A 29 11.89 -29.37 -38.37
C PRO A 29 10.39 -29.58 -38.60
N LYS A 30 9.82 -30.68 -38.08
CA LYS A 30 8.38 -30.96 -38.16
C LYS A 30 7.56 -29.89 -37.43
N ALA A 31 7.97 -29.55 -36.21
CA ALA A 31 7.34 -28.50 -35.42
C ALA A 31 7.44 -27.13 -36.11
N CYS A 32 8.61 -26.80 -36.66
CA CYS A 32 8.85 -25.56 -37.41
C CYS A 32 7.95 -25.45 -38.64
N ALA A 33 7.86 -26.52 -39.45
CA ALA A 33 6.99 -26.54 -40.62
C ALA A 33 5.51 -26.37 -40.23
N LEU A 34 5.07 -27.04 -39.17
CA LEU A 34 3.69 -27.01 -38.72
C LEU A 34 3.25 -25.66 -38.16
N LEU A 35 4.16 -24.98 -37.45
CA LEU A 35 3.95 -23.67 -36.83
C LEU A 35 4.51 -22.51 -37.66
N GLN A 36 4.88 -22.79 -38.93
CA GLN A 36 5.36 -21.80 -39.90
C GLN A 36 6.54 -20.94 -39.40
N LEU A 37 7.49 -21.56 -38.69
CA LEU A 37 8.70 -20.90 -38.23
C LEU A 37 9.93 -21.36 -39.02
N PRO A 38 10.90 -20.46 -39.29
CA PRO A 38 12.22 -20.86 -39.77
C PRO A 38 12.90 -21.80 -38.76
N SER A 39 13.47 -22.90 -39.25
CA SER A 39 14.21 -23.84 -38.41
C SER A 39 15.55 -23.30 -37.89
N SER A 40 16.08 -22.24 -38.51
CA SER A 40 17.35 -21.64 -38.12
C SER A 40 17.26 -21.04 -36.72
N LYS A 41 18.05 -21.60 -35.79
CA LYS A 41 18.10 -21.21 -34.36
C LYS A 41 16.77 -21.33 -33.62
N ALA A 42 15.81 -22.11 -34.14
CA ALA A 42 14.60 -22.45 -33.41
C ALA A 42 14.92 -23.43 -32.27
N ARG A 43 14.21 -23.32 -31.16
CA ARG A 43 14.43 -24.13 -29.95
C ARG A 43 13.11 -24.66 -29.42
N LEU A 44 13.16 -25.78 -28.70
CA LEU A 44 12.01 -26.34 -28.00
C LEU A 44 12.30 -26.31 -26.50
N CYS A 45 11.31 -25.96 -25.71
CA CYS A 45 11.37 -26.06 -24.25
C CYS A 45 10.09 -26.68 -23.70
N LEU A 46 10.15 -27.19 -22.47
CA LEU A 46 8.97 -27.69 -21.77
C LEU A 46 7.99 -26.54 -21.48
N TYR A 47 6.70 -26.82 -21.64
CA TYR A 47 5.65 -25.84 -21.34
C TYR A 47 5.61 -25.45 -19.86
N GLU A 48 5.91 -26.37 -18.95
CA GLU A 48 5.68 -26.18 -17.51
C GLU A 48 6.68 -25.22 -16.86
N ASP A 49 7.96 -25.30 -17.24
CA ASP A 49 9.06 -24.61 -16.56
C ASP A 49 10.05 -23.90 -17.51
N GLY A 50 9.92 -24.08 -18.83
CA GLY A 50 10.86 -23.48 -19.80
C GLY A 50 12.18 -24.23 -19.97
N THR A 51 12.33 -25.42 -19.39
CA THR A 51 13.54 -26.23 -19.57
C THR A 51 13.76 -26.54 -21.05
N GLU A 52 14.91 -26.10 -21.59
CA GLU A 52 15.26 -26.34 -22.99
C GLU A 52 15.44 -27.85 -23.26
N VAL A 53 14.77 -28.33 -24.31
CA VAL A 53 14.81 -29.74 -24.70
C VAL A 53 16.06 -29.97 -25.52
N THR A 54 16.98 -30.74 -24.96
CA THR A 54 18.14 -31.29 -25.68
C THR A 54 17.84 -32.70 -26.20
N GLU A 55 18.66 -33.22 -27.11
CA GLU A 55 18.48 -34.58 -27.65
C GLU A 55 18.51 -35.66 -26.54
N THR A 56 19.34 -35.48 -25.52
CA THR A 56 19.41 -36.38 -24.36
C THR A 56 18.18 -36.26 -23.47
N TYR A 57 17.65 -35.05 -23.32
CA TYR A 57 16.45 -34.78 -22.52
C TYR A 57 15.18 -35.28 -23.21
N PHE A 58 15.06 -35.11 -24.54
CA PHE A 58 13.93 -35.61 -25.33
C PHE A 58 13.67 -37.11 -25.12
N ARG A 59 14.73 -37.91 -24.95
CA ARG A 59 14.59 -39.35 -24.65
C ARG A 59 14.00 -39.64 -23.27
N LYS A 60 13.99 -38.66 -22.36
CA LYS A 60 13.49 -38.79 -20.99
C LYS A 60 12.09 -38.18 -20.78
N ILE A 61 11.63 -37.28 -21.64
CA ILE A 61 10.31 -36.65 -21.47
C ILE A 61 9.17 -37.68 -21.60
N PRO A 62 8.10 -37.61 -20.79
CA PRO A 62 6.93 -38.46 -20.96
C PRO A 62 6.27 -38.33 -22.34
N ASP A 63 5.54 -39.36 -22.76
CA ASP A 63 4.68 -39.23 -23.93
C ASP A 63 3.56 -38.21 -23.67
N ASN A 64 3.20 -37.48 -24.72
CA ASN A 64 2.26 -36.37 -24.74
C ASN A 64 2.66 -35.12 -23.94
N SER A 65 3.94 -34.99 -23.56
CA SER A 65 4.47 -33.75 -22.99
C SER A 65 4.21 -32.56 -23.91
N GLU A 66 3.90 -31.41 -23.30
CA GLU A 66 3.67 -30.14 -24.00
C GLU A 66 4.97 -29.37 -24.14
N LEU A 67 5.28 -28.94 -25.37
CA LEU A 67 6.48 -28.22 -25.75
C LEU A 67 6.12 -26.87 -26.37
N ILE A 68 6.91 -25.86 -26.04
CA ILE A 68 6.87 -24.55 -26.69
C ILE A 68 7.97 -24.48 -27.74
N LEU A 69 7.59 -24.17 -28.98
CA LEU A 69 8.52 -23.84 -30.04
C LEU A 69 8.85 -22.36 -30.00
N LEU A 70 10.11 -22.01 -29.80
CA LEU A 70 10.64 -20.66 -29.70
C LEU A 70 11.40 -20.27 -30.96
N ALA A 71 11.10 -19.07 -31.47
CA ALA A 71 11.88 -18.40 -32.49
C ALA A 71 13.16 -17.78 -31.89
N PRO A 72 14.13 -17.36 -32.71
CA PRO A 72 15.35 -16.72 -32.22
C PRO A 72 15.05 -15.45 -31.43
N GLY A 73 15.56 -15.36 -30.20
CA GLY A 73 15.34 -14.23 -29.30
C GLY A 73 14.07 -14.31 -28.42
N GLU A 74 13.20 -15.30 -28.65
CA GLU A 74 12.07 -15.55 -27.74
C GLU A 74 12.50 -16.36 -26.51
N ASP A 75 11.80 -16.12 -25.41
CA ASP A 75 11.99 -16.80 -24.14
C ASP A 75 10.68 -17.37 -23.60
N TRP A 76 10.77 -18.42 -22.79
CA TRP A 76 9.65 -19.04 -22.12
C TRP A 76 10.05 -19.50 -20.73
N GLN A 77 9.33 -19.03 -19.71
CA GLN A 77 9.62 -19.30 -18.29
C GLN A 77 8.51 -20.14 -17.65
N GLY A 78 7.90 -21.01 -18.45
CA GLY A 78 6.83 -21.87 -17.97
C GLY A 78 5.56 -21.10 -17.62
N TYR A 79 4.91 -21.52 -16.53
CA TYR A 79 3.72 -20.83 -16.01
C TYR A 79 3.93 -19.35 -15.67
N VAL A 80 5.17 -18.89 -15.43
CA VAL A 80 5.46 -17.47 -15.22
C VAL A 80 5.08 -16.65 -16.44
N SER A 81 5.38 -17.13 -17.64
CA SER A 81 5.04 -16.46 -18.90
C SER A 81 3.53 -16.40 -19.12
N GLU A 82 2.77 -17.43 -18.73
CA GLU A 82 1.29 -17.40 -18.79
C GLU A 82 0.69 -16.40 -17.79
N ILE A 83 1.22 -16.34 -16.56
CA ILE A 83 0.78 -15.37 -15.55
C ILE A 83 1.08 -13.95 -16.04
N GLN A 84 2.29 -13.68 -16.54
CA GLN A 84 2.65 -12.36 -17.05
C GLN A 84 1.73 -11.94 -18.20
N ARG A 85 1.49 -12.84 -19.16
CA ARG A 85 0.55 -12.59 -20.27
C ARG A 85 -0.86 -12.28 -19.78
N PHE A 86 -1.32 -12.98 -18.76
CA PHE A 86 -2.63 -12.72 -18.15
C PHE A 86 -2.68 -11.35 -17.44
N LEU A 87 -1.63 -10.99 -16.70
CA LEU A 87 -1.51 -9.69 -16.03
C LEU A 87 -1.44 -8.53 -17.06
N ASP A 88 -0.70 -8.71 -18.15
CA ASP A 88 -0.58 -7.71 -19.21
C ASP A 88 -1.93 -7.44 -19.89
N ALA A 89 -2.74 -8.50 -20.08
CA ALA A 89 -4.08 -8.39 -20.64
C ALA A 89 -5.02 -7.52 -19.78
N PHE A 90 -4.83 -7.46 -18.45
CA PHE A 90 -5.62 -6.57 -17.58
C PHE A 90 -5.52 -5.10 -18.00
N SER A 91 -4.35 -4.68 -18.49
CA SER A 91 -4.09 -3.28 -18.85
C SER A 91 -4.92 -2.80 -20.05
N SER A 92 -5.53 -3.73 -20.82
CA SER A 92 -6.21 -3.40 -22.10
C SER A 92 -7.56 -4.09 -22.32
N GLN A 93 -7.87 -5.19 -21.63
CA GLN A 93 -9.03 -6.06 -21.92
C GLN A 93 -9.87 -6.41 -20.68
N THR A 94 -9.92 -5.52 -19.69
CA THR A 94 -10.57 -5.77 -18.39
C THR A 94 -12.02 -6.28 -18.53
N ASP A 95 -12.86 -5.66 -19.36
CA ASP A 95 -14.29 -6.06 -19.49
C ASP A 95 -14.50 -7.45 -20.09
N GLY A 96 -13.64 -7.87 -21.02
CA GLY A 96 -13.70 -9.21 -21.61
C GLY A 96 -13.38 -10.28 -20.57
N ILE A 97 -12.35 -10.03 -19.76
CA ILE A 97 -11.91 -10.93 -18.70
C ILE A 97 -12.96 -11.02 -17.58
N VAL A 98 -13.55 -9.90 -17.18
CA VAL A 98 -14.62 -9.88 -16.17
C VAL A 98 -15.82 -10.72 -16.63
N ARG A 99 -16.27 -10.55 -17.88
CA ARG A 99 -17.38 -11.35 -18.42
C ARG A 99 -17.05 -12.84 -18.47
N ALA A 100 -15.84 -13.20 -18.88
CA ALA A 100 -15.39 -14.59 -18.88
C ALA A 100 -15.37 -15.19 -17.46
N ALA A 101 -14.86 -14.44 -16.48
CA ALA A 101 -14.82 -14.86 -15.08
C ALA A 101 -16.24 -15.00 -14.49
N GLN A 102 -17.18 -14.12 -14.83
CA GLN A 102 -18.59 -14.22 -14.44
C GLN A 102 -19.27 -15.46 -15.03
N GLY A 103 -18.97 -15.78 -16.30
CA GLY A 103 -19.44 -17.00 -16.94
C GLY A 103 -18.96 -18.25 -16.22
N LEU A 104 -17.67 -18.30 -15.86
CA LEU A 104 -17.10 -19.40 -15.07
C LEU A 104 -17.70 -19.49 -13.67
N LEU A 105 -17.95 -18.34 -13.01
CA LEU A 105 -18.47 -18.31 -11.65
C LEU A 105 -19.91 -18.84 -11.55
N SER A 106 -20.74 -18.60 -12.58
CA SER A 106 -22.17 -18.93 -12.56
C SER A 106 -22.50 -20.42 -12.34
N GLY A 107 -21.57 -21.33 -12.70
CA GLY A 107 -21.74 -22.78 -12.52
C GLY A 107 -20.65 -23.43 -11.66
N GLU A 108 -19.87 -22.65 -10.93
CA GLU A 108 -18.73 -23.16 -10.16
C GLU A 108 -19.13 -23.54 -8.74
N GLU A 109 -18.99 -24.82 -8.38
CA GLU A 109 -19.33 -25.30 -7.04
C GLU A 109 -18.13 -25.31 -6.08
N ALA A 110 -16.91 -25.49 -6.60
CA ALA A 110 -15.73 -25.67 -5.77
C ALA A 110 -15.40 -24.37 -5.00
N PRO A 111 -15.38 -24.39 -3.65
CA PRO A 111 -15.26 -23.16 -2.85
C PRO A 111 -14.01 -22.33 -3.17
N LYS A 112 -12.86 -22.99 -3.37
CA LYS A 112 -11.60 -22.31 -3.71
C LYS A 112 -11.66 -21.61 -5.06
N ARG A 113 -12.31 -22.23 -6.05
CA ARG A 113 -12.44 -21.68 -7.41
C ARG A 113 -13.43 -20.52 -7.43
N ARG A 114 -14.56 -20.66 -6.74
CA ARG A 114 -15.50 -19.54 -6.51
C ARG A 114 -14.82 -18.34 -5.88
N LYS A 115 -14.04 -18.55 -4.81
CA LYS A 115 -13.33 -17.46 -4.12
C LYS A 115 -12.36 -16.75 -5.06
N LEU A 116 -11.54 -17.51 -5.80
CA LEU A 116 -10.58 -16.92 -6.75
C LEU A 116 -11.28 -16.11 -7.86
N LEU A 117 -12.36 -16.64 -8.43
CA LEU A 117 -13.13 -15.96 -9.47
C LEU A 117 -13.83 -14.70 -8.93
N ALA A 118 -14.45 -14.79 -7.75
CA ALA A 118 -15.08 -13.66 -7.10
C ALA A 118 -14.06 -12.55 -6.77
N ASP A 119 -12.88 -12.92 -6.26
CA ASP A 119 -11.80 -11.97 -5.97
C ASP A 119 -11.26 -11.33 -7.25
N LEU A 120 -11.10 -12.11 -8.32
CA LEU A 120 -10.69 -11.58 -9.63
C LEU A 120 -11.71 -10.56 -10.16
N ILE A 121 -13.00 -10.93 -10.18
CA ILE A 121 -14.08 -10.05 -10.63
C ILE A 121 -14.12 -8.79 -9.77
N HIS A 122 -14.02 -8.92 -8.44
CA HIS A 122 -13.99 -7.79 -7.52
C HIS A 122 -12.85 -6.84 -7.86
N ASN A 123 -11.61 -7.35 -7.97
CA ASN A 123 -10.43 -6.53 -8.20
C ASN A 123 -10.42 -5.86 -9.58
N LEU A 124 -11.07 -6.45 -10.58
CA LEU A 124 -11.16 -5.90 -11.94
C LEU A 124 -12.37 -4.96 -12.13
N SER A 125 -13.49 -5.20 -11.45
CA SER A 125 -14.72 -4.40 -11.57
C SER A 125 -14.66 -3.12 -10.72
N GLN A 126 -13.70 -2.24 -11.03
CA GLN A 126 -13.46 -1.00 -10.31
C GLN A 126 -13.89 0.21 -11.15
N ASN A 127 -14.39 1.25 -10.49
CA ASN A 127 -14.66 2.55 -11.11
C ASN A 127 -13.82 3.64 -10.43
N ILE A 128 -12.49 3.50 -10.50
CA ILE A 128 -11.55 4.36 -9.77
C ILE A 128 -11.65 5.81 -10.25
N GLU A 129 -11.76 6.05 -11.55
CA GLU A 129 -11.75 7.40 -12.13
C GLU A 129 -12.97 8.24 -11.73
N ALA A 130 -14.13 7.60 -11.53
CA ALA A 130 -15.31 8.31 -11.04
C ALA A 130 -15.07 8.91 -9.66
N GLU A 131 -15.52 10.16 -9.49
CA GLU A 131 -15.34 10.90 -8.24
C GLU A 131 -16.67 11.26 -7.58
N SER A 132 -17.62 11.75 -8.36
CA SER A 132 -18.86 12.27 -7.83
C SER A 132 -19.84 11.15 -7.47
N ARG A 133 -20.84 11.46 -6.66
CA ARG A 133 -21.91 10.51 -6.34
C ARG A 133 -22.76 10.21 -7.56
N GLU A 134 -22.92 11.20 -8.42
CA GLU A 134 -23.65 11.12 -9.67
C GLU A 134 -22.97 10.14 -10.65
N ASP A 135 -21.63 10.12 -10.69
CA ASP A 135 -20.86 9.24 -11.58
C ASP A 135 -20.73 7.79 -11.06
N ASP A 136 -20.91 7.56 -9.75
CA ASP A 136 -20.74 6.23 -9.14
C ASP A 136 -21.60 6.02 -7.89
N GLU A 137 -22.92 6.00 -8.07
CA GLU A 137 -23.87 5.82 -6.96
C GLU A 137 -23.63 4.53 -6.17
N LYS A 138 -23.20 3.46 -6.85
CA LYS A 138 -22.91 2.15 -6.23
C LYS A 138 -21.84 2.27 -5.16
N TRP A 139 -20.79 3.06 -5.40
CA TRP A 139 -19.78 3.35 -4.39
C TRP A 139 -20.44 3.97 -3.16
N PHE A 140 -21.30 4.98 -3.30
CA PHE A 140 -21.91 5.74 -2.19
C PHE A 140 -23.04 5.03 -1.44
N GLN A 141 -23.42 3.81 -1.80
CA GLN A 141 -24.42 3.05 -1.05
C GLN A 141 -24.01 2.90 0.42
N GLY A 142 -24.93 3.24 1.33
CA GLY A 142 -24.68 3.25 2.78
C GLY A 142 -23.88 4.45 3.30
N VAL A 143 -23.60 5.46 2.46
CA VAL A 143 -22.95 6.71 2.88
C VAL A 143 -23.94 7.86 2.86
N GLU A 144 -23.93 8.64 3.94
CA GLU A 144 -24.78 9.81 4.15
C GLU A 144 -24.80 10.76 2.95
N SER A 145 -25.98 11.29 2.62
CA SER A 145 -26.24 12.10 1.41
C SER A 145 -25.44 13.40 1.31
N ARG A 146 -24.87 13.89 2.43
CA ARG A 146 -23.98 15.05 2.47
C ARG A 146 -22.67 14.83 1.70
N PHE A 147 -22.22 13.58 1.55
CA PHE A 147 -20.99 13.29 0.82
C PHE A 147 -21.28 13.19 -0.68
N LYS A 148 -20.79 14.18 -1.44
CA LYS A 148 -20.93 14.29 -2.89
C LYS A 148 -19.75 13.75 -3.68
N THR A 149 -18.59 13.59 -3.04
CA THR A 149 -17.37 13.13 -3.69
C THR A 149 -16.67 12.05 -2.87
N LYS A 150 -15.99 11.11 -3.54
CA LYS A 150 -15.25 10.03 -2.90
C LYS A 150 -14.14 10.61 -2.01
N SER A 151 -13.40 11.58 -2.53
CA SER A 151 -12.33 12.27 -1.80
C SER A 151 -12.86 13.03 -0.59
N GLY A 152 -14.05 13.62 -0.69
CA GLY A 152 -14.71 14.28 0.45
C GLY A 152 -15.03 13.30 1.59
N TYR A 153 -15.55 12.12 1.27
CA TYR A 153 -15.77 11.06 2.25
C TYR A 153 -14.45 10.52 2.83
N MET A 154 -13.45 10.26 1.98
CA MET A 154 -12.16 9.71 2.41
C MET A 154 -11.40 10.69 3.32
N ARG A 155 -11.46 11.99 3.01
CA ARG A 155 -10.97 13.06 3.87
C ARG A 155 -11.65 13.03 5.23
N TYR A 156 -12.99 13.01 5.26
CA TYR A 156 -13.76 12.92 6.49
C TYR A 156 -13.43 11.66 7.31
N SER A 157 -13.22 10.52 6.65
CA SER A 157 -12.82 9.26 7.28
C SER A 157 -11.46 9.41 7.99
N CYS A 158 -10.48 10.04 7.36
CA CYS A 158 -9.20 10.37 7.98
C CYS A 158 -9.37 11.29 9.19
N GLU A 159 -10.05 12.42 8.99
CA GLU A 159 -10.29 13.40 10.05
C GLU A 159 -10.96 12.76 11.27
N SER A 160 -11.90 11.83 11.05
CA SER A 160 -12.60 11.12 12.12
C SER A 160 -11.66 10.24 12.96
N ARG A 161 -10.67 9.59 12.34
CA ARG A 161 -9.62 8.82 13.04
C ARG A 161 -8.76 9.75 13.91
N ILE A 162 -8.29 10.86 13.35
CA ILE A 162 -7.47 11.85 14.06
C ILE A 162 -8.27 12.52 15.20
N ARG A 163 -9.55 12.84 14.97
CA ARG A 163 -10.47 13.34 16.01
C ARG A 163 -10.63 12.34 17.16
N SER A 164 -10.70 11.04 16.87
CA SER A 164 -10.74 10.01 17.92
C SER A 164 -9.48 10.03 18.79
N TYR A 165 -8.30 10.22 18.19
CA TYR A 165 -7.06 10.34 18.97
C TYR A 165 -7.09 11.55 19.89
N MET A 166 -7.61 12.70 19.43
CA MET A 166 -7.76 13.89 20.26
C MET A 166 -8.79 13.69 21.38
N LYS A 167 -9.90 12.97 21.11
CA LYS A 167 -10.87 12.57 22.13
C LYS A 167 -10.21 11.73 23.23
N GLU A 168 -9.35 10.79 22.85
CA GLU A 168 -8.59 9.97 23.81
C GLU A 168 -7.58 10.78 24.62
N VAL A 169 -6.91 11.77 24.01
CA VAL A 169 -6.03 12.71 24.72
C VAL A 169 -6.84 13.50 25.76
N GLY A 170 -8.02 13.98 25.40
CA GLY A 170 -8.94 14.66 26.32
C GLY A 170 -9.41 13.76 27.47
N ALA A 171 -9.77 12.51 27.16
CA ALA A 171 -10.22 11.52 28.15
C ALA A 171 -9.11 11.15 29.15
N TYR A 172 -7.84 11.18 28.72
CA TYR A 172 -6.69 10.94 29.60
C TYR A 172 -6.56 11.98 30.71
N ALA A 173 -7.14 13.17 30.55
CA ALA A 173 -7.12 14.19 31.61
C ALA A 173 -7.75 13.70 32.92
N SER A 174 -8.74 12.79 32.88
CA SER A 174 -9.38 12.26 34.08
C SER A 174 -8.51 11.32 34.90
N SER A 175 -7.44 10.75 34.32
CA SER A 175 -6.51 9.86 35.03
C SER A 175 -5.29 10.59 35.61
N LEU A 176 -5.22 11.91 35.48
CA LEU A 176 -4.07 12.69 35.91
C LEU A 176 -4.20 13.17 37.37
N PRO A 177 -3.08 13.46 38.05
CA PRO A 177 -3.10 14.16 39.32
C PRO A 177 -3.61 15.61 39.18
N PRO A 178 -4.31 16.16 40.19
CA PRO A 178 -4.80 17.55 40.16
C PRO A 178 -3.71 18.59 39.88
N SER A 179 -2.47 18.34 40.32
CA SER A 179 -1.32 19.24 40.18
C SER A 179 -0.94 19.51 38.71
N VAL A 180 -1.24 18.60 37.78
CA VAL A 180 -0.89 18.73 36.35
C VAL A 180 -2.10 19.02 35.46
N HIS A 181 -3.33 18.96 36.00
CA HIS A 181 -4.57 19.11 35.22
C HIS A 181 -4.65 20.41 34.41
N ALA A 182 -4.34 21.54 35.04
CA ALA A 182 -4.45 22.85 34.39
C ALA A 182 -3.49 22.96 33.19
N LYS A 183 -2.21 22.59 33.39
CA LYS A 183 -1.19 22.57 32.34
C LYS A 183 -1.57 21.62 31.21
N PHE A 184 -2.03 20.40 31.54
CA PHE A 184 -2.43 19.42 30.55
C PHE A 184 -3.60 19.91 29.70
N ARG A 185 -4.65 20.48 30.32
CA ARG A 185 -5.80 21.05 29.59
C ARG A 185 -5.40 22.19 28.66
N GLN A 186 -4.47 23.04 29.10
CA GLN A 186 -3.94 24.13 28.26
C GLN A 186 -3.23 23.57 27.02
N ILE A 187 -2.37 22.56 27.18
CA ILE A 187 -1.68 21.90 26.07
C ILE A 187 -2.66 21.17 25.15
N ALA A 188 -3.61 20.41 25.71
CA ALA A 188 -4.63 19.72 24.93
C ALA A 188 -5.47 20.70 24.10
N LYS A 189 -5.80 21.87 24.66
CA LYS A 189 -6.47 22.95 23.91
C LYS A 189 -5.58 23.47 22.77
N ALA A 190 -4.30 23.73 23.02
CA ALA A 190 -3.37 24.17 21.97
C ALA A 190 -3.24 23.14 20.84
N MET A 191 -3.14 21.85 21.19
CA MET A 191 -3.13 20.75 20.21
C MET A 191 -4.43 20.70 19.40
N LEU A 192 -5.59 20.87 20.05
CA LEU A 192 -6.89 20.89 19.38
C LEU A 192 -7.00 22.06 18.39
N GLU A 193 -6.61 23.27 18.80
CA GLU A 193 -6.63 24.43 17.90
C GLU A 193 -5.70 24.24 16.70
N LYS A 194 -4.50 23.67 16.93
CA LYS A 194 -3.62 23.29 15.82
C LYS A 194 -4.24 22.21 14.93
N LEU A 195 -4.89 21.18 15.50
CA LEU A 195 -5.60 20.19 14.69
C LEU A 195 -6.70 20.81 13.82
N LYS A 196 -7.47 21.77 14.36
CA LYS A 196 -8.48 22.50 13.59
C LYS A 196 -7.86 23.29 12.44
N SER A 197 -6.74 23.99 12.68
CA SER A 197 -6.06 24.75 11.63
C SER A 197 -5.52 23.84 10.52
N GLU A 198 -5.05 22.64 10.87
CA GLU A 198 -4.57 21.62 9.92
C GLU A 198 -5.70 20.72 9.37
N ARG A 199 -6.97 21.07 9.61
CA ARG A 199 -8.16 20.30 9.21
C ARG A 199 -8.06 18.82 9.57
N TYR A 200 -7.59 18.53 10.78
CA TYR A 200 -7.39 17.19 11.35
C TYR A 200 -6.59 16.25 10.44
N ASN A 201 -5.68 16.81 9.63
CA ASN A 201 -4.88 16.09 8.65
C ASN A 201 -5.68 15.21 7.68
N GLY A 202 -6.94 15.61 7.38
CA GLY A 202 -7.82 14.85 6.51
C GLY A 202 -7.23 14.57 5.11
N PHE A 203 -6.31 15.44 4.68
CA PHE A 203 -5.60 15.33 3.41
C PHE A 203 -4.80 14.02 3.25
N TYR A 204 -4.44 13.32 4.34
CA TYR A 204 -3.72 12.05 4.23
C TYR A 204 -4.46 11.00 3.40
N PHE A 205 -5.80 11.02 3.37
CA PHE A 205 -6.59 10.05 2.61
C PHE A 205 -7.21 10.63 1.35
N ASP A 206 -6.97 11.90 1.04
CA ASP A 206 -7.57 12.61 -0.09
C ASP A 206 -6.64 12.57 -1.30
N ARG A 207 -7.00 11.80 -2.34
CA ARG A 207 -6.19 11.66 -3.55
C ARG A 207 -6.05 12.94 -4.38
N ARG A 208 -6.90 13.94 -4.11
CA ARG A 208 -6.86 15.27 -4.75
C ARG A 208 -6.10 16.31 -3.93
N ALA A 209 -5.62 15.95 -2.74
CA ALA A 209 -4.74 16.81 -1.97
C ALA A 209 -3.35 16.93 -2.62
N GLU A 210 -2.58 17.95 -2.23
CA GLU A 210 -1.23 18.16 -2.76
C GLU A 210 -0.35 16.90 -2.57
N LYS A 211 0.33 16.48 -3.65
CA LYS A 211 0.99 15.17 -3.77
C LYS A 211 1.98 14.83 -2.65
N LYS A 212 2.59 15.84 -2.02
CA LYS A 212 3.58 15.62 -0.94
C LYS A 212 2.95 15.27 0.41
N ALA A 213 1.62 15.33 0.51
CA ALA A 213 0.89 15.20 1.77
C ALA A 213 -0.10 14.01 1.81
N CYS A 214 -0.58 13.46 0.68
CA CYS A 214 -1.41 12.23 0.70
C CYS A 214 -0.56 10.99 1.04
N LEU A 215 -1.18 10.01 1.69
CA LEU A 215 -0.64 8.65 1.86
C LEU A 215 -0.94 7.72 0.67
N CYS A 216 -1.50 8.28 -0.40
CA CYS A 216 -2.00 7.59 -1.56
C CYS A 216 -1.35 8.12 -2.84
N THR A 217 -1.38 7.33 -3.92
CA THR A 217 -1.11 7.85 -5.26
C THR A 217 -2.24 8.77 -5.73
N PRO A 218 -2.05 9.58 -6.79
CA PRO A 218 -3.12 10.41 -7.36
C PRO A 218 -4.40 9.63 -7.76
N GLU A 219 -4.25 8.35 -8.11
CA GLU A 219 -5.35 7.45 -8.46
C GLU A 219 -6.05 6.88 -7.21
N GLY A 220 -5.45 7.06 -6.02
CA GLY A 220 -6.01 6.64 -4.73
C GLY A 220 -5.47 5.30 -4.21
N TRP A 221 -4.35 4.79 -4.74
CA TRP A 221 -3.73 3.57 -4.21
C TRP A 221 -2.98 3.84 -2.92
N PHE A 222 -3.38 3.15 -1.85
CA PHE A 222 -2.67 3.13 -0.58
C PHE A 222 -1.79 1.88 -0.50
N SER A 223 -0.59 2.05 0.03
CA SER A 223 0.35 0.96 0.31
C SER A 223 0.55 0.82 1.81
N CYS A 224 0.51 -0.40 2.31
CA CYS A 224 0.83 -0.69 3.70
C CYS A 224 2.29 -0.31 3.98
N GLN A 225 2.51 0.47 5.02
CA GLN A 225 3.85 0.89 5.45
C GLN A 225 4.56 -0.18 6.29
N GLY A 226 3.93 -1.33 6.50
CA GLY A 226 4.44 -2.44 7.31
C GLY A 226 4.29 -2.21 8.82
N PRO A 227 4.45 -3.28 9.63
CA PRO A 227 4.45 -3.19 11.09
C PRO A 227 5.35 -2.08 11.67
N PHE A 228 5.13 -1.67 12.92
CA PHE A 228 5.89 -0.59 13.56
C PHE A 228 7.40 -0.84 13.59
N ASP A 229 7.83 -2.11 13.63
CA ASP A 229 9.21 -2.58 13.76
C ASP A 229 9.87 -2.95 12.42
N THR A 230 9.19 -2.76 11.29
CA THR A 230 9.77 -2.97 9.96
C THR A 230 9.75 -1.69 9.14
N LYS A 231 10.63 -1.61 8.14
CA LYS A 231 10.64 -0.48 7.21
C LYS A 231 9.47 -0.54 6.23
N ASP A 232 9.22 -1.73 5.70
CA ASP A 232 8.27 -1.98 4.61
C ASP A 232 7.30 -3.12 4.95
N CYS A 233 6.20 -3.23 4.20
CA CYS A 233 5.25 -4.33 4.32
C CYS A 233 5.78 -5.57 3.55
N PRO A 234 6.07 -6.70 4.23
CA PRO A 234 6.59 -7.89 3.56
C PRO A 234 5.60 -8.49 2.55
N CYS A 235 4.30 -8.37 2.82
CA CYS A 235 3.24 -8.87 1.96
C CYS A 235 2.83 -7.87 0.87
N ARG A 236 3.43 -6.67 0.83
CA ARG A 236 3.09 -5.59 -0.12
C ARG A 236 1.59 -5.31 -0.23
N HIS A 237 0.88 -5.35 0.92
CA HIS A 237 -0.56 -5.09 0.93
C HIS A 237 -0.85 -3.70 0.34
N SER A 238 -1.80 -3.63 -0.58
CA SER A 238 -2.29 -2.40 -1.20
C SER A 238 -3.81 -2.41 -1.29
N ILE A 239 -4.41 -1.23 -1.42
CA ILE A 239 -5.86 -1.08 -1.59
C ILE A 239 -6.18 0.24 -2.28
N ASN A 240 -7.23 0.26 -3.10
CA ASN A 240 -7.80 1.50 -3.61
C ASN A 240 -9.26 1.65 -3.12
N PRO A 241 -9.51 2.36 -2.00
CA PRO A 241 -10.84 2.54 -1.46
C PRO A 241 -11.74 3.42 -2.35
N TYR A 242 -11.20 4.06 -3.39
CA TYR A 242 -11.96 4.82 -4.36
C TYR A 242 -12.59 3.97 -5.46
N GLY A 243 -12.10 2.73 -5.65
CA GLY A 243 -12.51 1.90 -6.79
C GLY A 243 -13.88 1.25 -6.65
N ASN A 244 -14.28 0.84 -5.44
CA ASN A 244 -15.61 0.27 -5.19
C ASN A 244 -16.05 0.33 -3.71
N LYS A 245 -17.32 0.02 -3.46
CA LYS A 245 -17.97 0.02 -2.13
C LYS A 245 -17.28 -0.90 -1.12
N GLU A 246 -16.96 -2.12 -1.50
CA GLU A 246 -16.36 -3.11 -0.60
C GLU A 246 -14.91 -2.77 -0.27
N SER A 247 -14.12 -2.28 -1.24
CA SER A 247 -12.78 -1.73 -0.99
C SER A 247 -12.82 -0.54 -0.03
N ARG A 248 -13.80 0.36 -0.16
CA ARG A 248 -14.03 1.45 0.81
C ARG A 248 -14.33 0.91 2.21
N ILE A 249 -15.17 -0.12 2.33
CA ILE A 249 -15.50 -0.74 3.62
C ILE A 249 -14.27 -1.43 4.21
N LEU A 250 -13.54 -2.23 3.42
CA LEU A 250 -12.33 -2.92 3.86
C LEU A 250 -11.26 -1.94 4.36
N PHE A 251 -11.16 -0.74 3.78
CA PHE A 251 -10.24 0.30 4.26
C PHE A 251 -10.55 0.79 5.68
N SER A 252 -11.74 0.57 6.22
CA SER A 252 -12.04 0.81 7.64
C SER A 252 -11.24 -0.10 8.59
N THR A 253 -10.79 -1.26 8.11
CA THR A 253 -9.96 -2.20 8.87
C THR A 253 -8.48 -1.82 8.88
N TRP A 254 -8.05 -0.97 7.95
CA TRP A 254 -6.70 -0.42 7.92
C TRP A 254 -6.52 0.59 9.05
N ASN A 255 -5.35 0.61 9.68
CA ASN A 255 -5.09 1.43 10.86
C ASN A 255 -4.04 2.50 10.57
N LEU A 256 -4.18 3.66 11.20
CA LEU A 256 -3.05 4.59 11.41
C LEU A 256 -2.45 4.22 12.77
N ASP A 257 -1.46 3.34 12.74
CA ASP A 257 -0.83 2.77 13.92
C ASP A 257 0.26 3.71 14.45
N HIS A 258 0.29 3.91 15.77
CA HIS A 258 1.27 4.75 16.44
C HIS A 258 2.56 3.94 16.68
N VAL A 259 3.65 4.28 15.99
CA VAL A 259 4.96 3.61 16.16
C VAL A 259 5.41 3.69 17.62
N ILE A 260 5.52 4.90 18.17
CA ILE A 260 5.59 5.13 19.61
C ILE A 260 4.16 5.18 20.14
N GLU A 261 3.79 4.23 21.00
CA GLU A 261 2.41 4.03 21.41
C GLU A 261 1.83 5.22 22.20
N LYS A 262 0.67 5.70 21.75
CA LYS A 262 -0.05 6.82 22.38
C LYS A 262 -0.34 6.60 23.86
N LYS A 263 -1.07 5.53 24.20
CA LYS A 263 -1.57 5.28 25.56
C LYS A 263 -0.50 4.72 26.50
N ARG A 264 0.39 3.87 25.98
CA ARG A 264 1.44 3.21 26.78
C ARG A 264 2.66 4.10 27.01
N THR A 265 2.99 4.99 26.07
CA THR A 265 4.24 5.77 26.14
C THR A 265 4.00 7.27 26.08
N ILE A 266 3.35 7.78 25.03
CA ILE A 266 3.32 9.24 24.74
C ILE A 266 2.59 10.01 25.84
N LEU A 267 1.37 9.58 26.20
CA LEU A 267 0.54 10.25 27.18
C LEU A 267 1.13 10.19 28.61
N PRO A 268 1.62 9.04 29.11
CA PRO A 268 2.37 8.98 30.36
C PRO A 268 3.61 9.89 30.36
N THR A 269 4.40 9.88 29.29
CA THR A 269 5.60 10.74 29.18
C THR A 269 5.23 12.22 29.25
N LEU A 270 4.14 12.62 28.58
CA LEU A 270 3.66 14.00 28.65
C LEU A 270 3.22 14.37 30.08
N ALA A 271 2.49 13.49 30.75
CA ALA A 271 2.05 13.71 32.13
C ALA A 271 3.21 13.91 33.10
N GLU A 272 4.22 13.03 33.02
CA GLU A 272 5.45 13.13 33.81
C GLU A 272 6.20 14.43 33.53
N ALA A 273 6.33 14.82 32.25
CA ALA A 273 7.00 16.04 31.87
C ALA A 273 6.31 17.30 32.40
N LEU A 274 4.98 17.28 32.61
CA LEU A 274 4.23 18.42 33.14
C LEU A 274 4.38 18.62 34.65
N ALA A 275 4.79 17.58 35.37
CA ALA A 275 5.16 17.66 36.78
C ALA A 275 6.52 18.35 36.98
N ASP A 276 7.35 18.42 35.93
CA ASP A 276 8.61 19.18 35.93
C ASP A 276 8.36 20.70 35.93
N ARG A 277 9.37 21.46 36.33
CA ARG A 277 9.38 22.94 36.29
C ARG A 277 9.74 23.49 34.91
N ARG A 278 10.35 22.68 34.04
CA ARG A 278 10.75 23.06 32.67
C ARG A 278 9.55 23.17 31.74
N ASP A 279 9.68 24.02 30.73
CA ASP A 279 8.66 24.17 29.69
C ASP A 279 8.66 22.99 28.72
N VAL A 280 7.53 22.30 28.66
CA VAL A 280 7.30 21.17 27.75
C VAL A 280 7.16 21.65 26.31
N ASP A 281 7.86 20.99 25.37
CA ASP A 281 7.64 21.17 23.94
C ASP A 281 6.41 20.35 23.50
N TRP A 282 5.23 20.93 23.67
CA TRP A 282 3.98 20.27 23.30
C TRP A 282 3.89 19.95 21.79
N GLU A 283 4.63 20.65 20.93
CA GLU A 283 4.62 20.39 19.48
C GLU A 283 5.31 19.06 19.15
N TYR A 284 6.27 18.63 19.96
CA TYR A 284 6.84 17.29 19.86
C TYR A 284 5.78 16.21 20.10
N PHE A 285 4.99 16.35 21.17
CA PHE A 285 3.89 15.42 21.45
C PHE A 285 2.78 15.50 20.40
N TYR A 286 2.46 16.69 19.88
CA TYR A 286 1.52 16.85 18.78
C TYR A 286 1.93 16.04 17.55
N ARG A 287 3.21 16.13 17.15
CA ARG A 287 3.75 15.35 16.02
C ARG A 287 3.59 13.84 16.25
N LEU A 288 3.92 13.37 17.45
CA LEU A 288 3.78 11.96 17.79
C LEU A 288 2.32 11.47 17.82
N LEU A 289 1.39 12.31 18.27
CA LEU A 289 -0.01 11.93 18.45
C LEU A 289 -0.81 11.94 17.15
N PHE A 290 -0.51 12.86 16.23
CA PHE A 290 -1.45 13.19 15.15
C PHE A 290 -0.86 13.20 13.73
N THR A 291 0.44 12.96 13.57
CA THR A 291 1.10 13.10 12.27
C THR A 291 1.83 11.82 11.85
N VAL A 292 2.08 11.71 10.55
CA VAL A 292 2.81 10.59 9.93
C VAL A 292 4.28 10.51 10.35
N SER A 293 4.78 11.45 11.16
CA SER A 293 6.08 11.27 11.83
C SER A 293 6.09 10.09 12.81
N ASN A 294 4.91 9.66 13.27
CA ASN A 294 4.74 8.53 14.18
C ASN A 294 3.53 7.65 13.84
N LEU A 295 2.72 8.03 12.85
CA LEU A 295 1.62 7.22 12.35
C LEU A 295 2.06 6.44 11.11
N LYS A 296 1.87 5.12 11.11
CA LYS A 296 2.01 4.26 9.92
C LYS A 296 0.64 3.76 9.48
N LEU A 297 0.31 3.93 8.20
CA LEU A 297 -0.86 3.31 7.60
C LEU A 297 -0.57 1.81 7.37
N VAL A 298 -1.30 0.95 8.06
CA VAL A 298 -1.07 -0.50 8.04
C VAL A 298 -2.35 -1.28 7.75
N HIS A 299 -2.22 -2.32 6.92
CA HIS A 299 -3.23 -3.37 6.80
C HIS A 299 -3.43 -4.07 8.15
N ILE A 300 -4.65 -4.57 8.42
CA ILE A 300 -4.97 -5.19 9.72
C ILE A 300 -4.02 -6.34 10.09
N ALA A 301 -3.57 -7.13 9.12
CA ALA A 301 -2.62 -8.22 9.35
C ALA A 301 -1.20 -7.73 9.72
N CYS A 302 -0.88 -6.46 9.43
CA CYS A 302 0.40 -5.83 9.79
C CYS A 302 0.31 -5.01 11.09
N HIS A 303 -0.88 -4.85 11.66
CA HIS A 303 -1.08 -4.12 12.91
C HIS A 303 -0.80 -5.05 14.10
N LYS A 304 0.46 -5.06 14.54
CA LYS A 304 0.89 -5.83 15.72
C LYS A 304 0.30 -5.19 16.98
N LYS A 305 -0.56 -5.91 17.70
CA LYS A 305 -1.15 -5.44 18.97
C LYS A 305 -0.26 -5.65 20.19
N THR A 306 0.96 -6.15 19.99
CA THR A 306 1.98 -6.31 21.04
C THR A 306 2.46 -4.96 21.55
N ASN A 307 3.19 -4.94 22.66
CA ASN A 307 3.90 -3.72 23.08
C ASN A 307 4.99 -3.37 22.05
N HIS A 308 5.10 -2.09 21.69
CA HIS A 308 6.10 -1.63 20.73
C HIS A 308 7.47 -1.44 21.39
N ASN A 309 7.52 -1.30 22.72
CA ASN A 309 8.73 -1.09 23.53
C ASN A 309 9.58 0.09 23.04
N LEU A 310 8.93 1.12 22.47
CA LEU A 310 9.55 2.35 22.03
C LEU A 310 9.28 3.48 23.03
N SER A 311 10.26 4.38 23.17
CA SER A 311 10.23 5.51 24.10
C SER A 311 10.31 6.85 23.37
N CYS A 312 9.83 7.91 24.02
CA CYS A 312 9.99 9.26 23.51
C CYS A 312 11.47 9.70 23.51
N ASP A 313 11.89 10.47 22.50
CA ASP A 313 13.20 11.13 22.47
C ASP A 313 13.29 12.18 23.59
N LYS A 314 14.01 11.84 24.65
CA LYS A 314 14.20 12.66 25.85
C LYS A 314 14.71 14.08 25.55
N ARG A 315 15.43 14.27 24.44
CA ARG A 315 16.00 15.56 24.04
C ARG A 315 14.98 16.53 23.44
N LYS A 316 13.79 16.03 23.08
CA LYS A 316 12.71 16.79 22.43
C LYS A 316 11.51 17.03 23.35
N ILE A 317 11.54 16.54 24.58
CA ILE A 317 10.43 16.67 25.55
C ILE A 317 10.27 18.13 26.01
N PHE A 318 11.39 18.83 26.22
CA PHE A 318 11.40 20.20 26.74
C PHE A 318 11.90 21.18 25.68
N ARG A 319 11.42 22.42 25.74
CA ARG A 319 11.92 23.49 24.88
C ARG A 319 13.38 23.78 25.21
N LYS A 320 14.19 23.99 24.18
CA LYS A 320 15.57 24.47 24.38
C LYS A 320 15.52 25.87 25.00
N SER A 321 16.26 26.09 26.09
CA SER A 321 16.45 27.44 26.61
C SER A 321 17.10 28.30 25.53
N LYS A 322 16.55 29.48 25.25
CA LYS A 322 17.29 30.47 24.47
C LYS A 322 18.57 30.79 25.26
N PRO A 323 19.77 30.79 24.65
CA PRO A 323 20.95 31.27 25.34
C PRO A 323 20.68 32.72 25.78
N PHE A 324 20.93 33.01 27.06
CA PHE A 324 20.84 34.36 27.58
C PHE A 324 21.77 35.26 26.76
N CYS A 325 21.23 36.12 25.90
CA CYS A 325 22.00 37.24 25.35
C CYS A 325 22.34 38.14 26.54
N ARG A 326 23.62 38.13 26.97
CA ARG A 326 24.15 39.16 27.87
C ARG A 326 23.96 40.50 27.17
N VAL A 327 23.04 41.31 27.69
CA VAL A 327 22.94 42.73 27.30
C VAL A 327 24.27 43.37 27.67
N GLN A 328 25.11 43.64 26.67
CA GLN A 328 26.31 44.46 26.86
C GLN A 328 25.81 45.87 27.24
N LYS A 329 26.12 46.31 28.47
CA LYS A 329 25.93 47.70 28.88
C LYS A 329 26.73 48.59 27.92
N ARG A 330 26.05 49.50 27.24
CA ARG A 330 26.71 50.55 26.44
C ARG A 330 27.60 51.40 27.35
N PRO A 331 28.83 51.75 26.97
CA PRO A 331 29.62 52.73 27.70
C PRO A 331 28.99 54.12 27.60
N SER A 332 28.98 54.85 28.72
CA SER A 332 28.53 56.25 28.80
C SER A 332 29.39 57.16 27.91
N PRO A 333 28.81 58.17 27.24
CA PRO A 333 29.58 59.09 26.40
C PRO A 333 30.46 60.02 27.25
N ALA A 334 31.73 60.11 26.89
CA ALA A 334 32.70 61.02 27.48
C ALA A 334 32.33 62.48 27.17
N ALA A 335 32.45 63.34 28.18
CA ALA A 335 32.24 64.78 28.09
C ALA A 335 33.27 65.42 27.12
N LYS A 336 32.77 66.25 26.19
CA LYS A 336 33.62 67.09 25.34
C LYS A 336 33.95 68.39 26.07
N THR A 337 35.24 68.65 26.24
CA THR A 337 35.81 69.93 26.64
C THR A 337 35.62 70.95 25.50
N PRO A 338 35.22 72.20 25.76
CA PRO A 338 35.08 73.21 24.71
C PRO A 338 36.44 73.78 24.31
N GLN A 339 36.65 73.98 23.01
CA GLN A 339 37.72 74.83 22.48
C GLN A 339 37.10 76.16 22.02
N ILE A 340 37.63 77.23 22.65
CA ILE A 340 37.74 78.65 22.27
C ILE A 340 36.48 79.34 21.73
#